data_AF-A0A0L6UMU0-F1
#
_entry.id   AF-A0A0L6UMU0-F1
#
_cell.length_a   1.000
_cell.length_b   1.000
_cell.length_c   1.000
_cell.angle_alpha   90.00
_cell.angle_beta   90.00
_cell.angle_gamma   90.00
#
_symmetry.space_group_name_H-M   'P 1'
#
loop_
_entity.id
_entity.type
_entity.pdbx_description
1 polymer ?
#
loop_
_entity_poly.entity_id
_entity_poly.type
_entity_poly.pdbx_seq_one_letter_code
_entity_poly.pdbx_strand_id
1 'polypeptide(L)'
;MPGFSSLKLFTGTSHPALAHHVSRRLGIPIAPASIERRPSGEICVSIKESVRQADVYIIGTASSITCTTNSALMELLIMIHSCSIASAGRITAVIPHFPYARQDKKDKSRAPITAKLVANMIREAGAHHVITMDLHASQIQGFFDCPVDNLYAEPTLVQYIRENVDVKNAVIVSPDAGGAKRASSIAARLDLDFALFHKERKKANEVSRMILVGSVKGKTAILVDDMADTCGTLCLATEKLQTAGAVNVIALVTHGILSGPAISNINGSSMSKLVTTNTIPQHEHLEACSRLLSFPYKNTFTDQLEIVHLYRESISYLFDSIPWTGSAAIDYTTQANPDDSHSAKPTRPSSPDQPYSPKSNGVSKSSDQPPISVLPS
;
A
#
# COMPACT_ATOMS: atom_id res chain seq x y z
N MET A 1 28.77 -8.98 -17.73
CA MET A 1 27.47 -9.12 -18.42
C MET A 1 27.06 -7.76 -18.93
N PRO A 2 26.60 -7.61 -20.19
CA PRO A 2 26.23 -6.30 -20.69
C PRO A 2 25.08 -5.78 -19.81
N GLY A 3 25.27 -4.58 -19.23
CA GLY A 3 24.29 -3.97 -18.34
C GLY A 3 22.98 -3.65 -19.06
N PHE A 4 21.89 -3.52 -18.31
CA PHE A 4 20.63 -3.03 -18.84
C PHE A 4 20.83 -1.64 -19.46
N SER A 5 20.09 -1.34 -20.53
CA SER A 5 20.28 -0.10 -21.30
C SER A 5 19.89 1.15 -20.51
N SER A 6 18.89 1.03 -19.65
CA SER A 6 18.36 2.09 -18.78
C SER A 6 17.47 1.47 -17.71
N LEU A 7 17.18 2.23 -16.65
CA LEU A 7 16.17 1.86 -15.66
C LEU A 7 14.90 2.67 -15.85
N LYS A 8 13.75 2.00 -15.73
CA LYS A 8 12.43 2.59 -15.90
C LYS A 8 11.54 2.27 -14.71
N LEU A 9 10.94 3.29 -14.10
CA LEU A 9 10.01 3.16 -13.00
C LEU A 9 8.60 3.54 -13.47
N PHE A 10 7.66 2.63 -13.39
CA PHE A 10 6.25 2.87 -13.66
C PHE A 10 5.42 2.73 -12.39
N THR A 11 4.27 3.37 -12.37
CA THR A 11 3.28 3.26 -11.30
C THR A 11 1.92 2.91 -11.88
N GLY A 12 1.21 2.03 -11.18
CA GLY A 12 -0.24 1.91 -11.34
C GLY A 12 -0.98 3.07 -10.68
N THR A 13 -2.31 3.03 -10.76
CA THR A 13 -3.27 3.96 -10.16
C THR A 13 -3.52 3.68 -8.69
N SER A 14 -3.12 2.51 -8.17
CA SER A 14 -3.44 2.10 -6.81
C SER A 14 -2.64 2.82 -5.74
N HIS A 15 -1.39 3.22 -6.00
CA HIS A 15 -0.59 3.99 -5.04
C HIS A 15 0.46 4.92 -5.68
N PRO A 16 0.03 5.96 -6.41
CA PRO A 16 0.96 6.89 -7.06
C PRO A 16 1.85 7.61 -6.04
N ALA A 17 1.34 7.93 -4.85
CA ALA A 17 2.10 8.65 -3.82
C ALA A 17 3.36 7.87 -3.42
N LEU A 18 3.24 6.56 -3.17
CA LEU A 18 4.39 5.70 -2.85
C LEU A 18 5.40 5.67 -4.00
N ALA A 19 4.93 5.56 -5.25
CA ALA A 19 5.83 5.57 -6.39
C ALA A 19 6.60 6.90 -6.53
N HIS A 20 5.96 8.04 -6.24
CA HIS A 20 6.64 9.33 -6.22
C HIS A 20 7.66 9.44 -5.08
N HIS A 21 7.38 8.84 -3.92
CA HIS A 21 8.38 8.74 -2.84
C HIS A 21 9.59 7.92 -3.28
N VAL A 22 9.37 6.77 -3.91
CA VAL A 22 10.44 5.92 -4.46
C VAL A 22 11.23 6.66 -5.54
N SER A 23 10.54 7.31 -6.47
CA SER A 23 11.14 8.14 -7.53
C SER A 23 12.08 9.22 -6.98
N ARG A 24 11.60 10.03 -6.01
CA ARG A 24 12.40 11.10 -5.39
C ARG A 24 13.63 10.57 -4.66
N ARG A 25 13.49 9.43 -3.98
CA ARG A 25 14.58 8.84 -3.21
C ARG A 25 15.67 8.28 -4.11
N LEU A 26 15.27 7.54 -5.15
CA LEU A 26 16.20 6.94 -6.11
C LEU A 26 16.79 7.95 -7.10
N GLY A 27 16.23 9.16 -7.20
CA GLY A 27 16.59 10.13 -8.23
C GLY A 27 16.18 9.70 -9.65
N ILE A 28 15.19 8.81 -9.75
CA ILE A 28 14.74 8.21 -11.01
C ILE A 28 13.32 8.73 -11.29
N PRO A 29 13.07 9.44 -12.41
CA PRO A 29 11.74 9.92 -12.73
C PRO A 29 10.78 8.77 -13.05
N ILE A 30 9.51 8.95 -12.71
CA ILE A 30 8.45 8.01 -13.15
C ILE A 30 8.29 8.14 -14.66
N ALA A 31 8.43 7.01 -15.34
CA ALA A 31 8.27 6.87 -16.77
C ALA A 31 6.80 7.14 -17.18
N PRO A 32 6.57 7.85 -18.31
CA PRO A 32 5.22 8.18 -18.75
C PRO A 32 4.46 6.94 -19.22
N ALA A 33 3.29 6.71 -18.61
CA ALA A 33 2.31 5.72 -19.04
C ALA A 33 0.90 6.30 -18.87
N SER A 34 -0.01 5.96 -19.78
CA SER A 34 -1.43 6.29 -19.64
C SER A 34 -2.20 5.05 -19.20
N ILE A 35 -3.01 5.20 -18.15
CA ILE A 35 -3.92 4.15 -17.66
C ILE A 35 -5.32 4.74 -17.68
N GLU A 36 -6.17 4.21 -18.55
CA GLU A 36 -7.54 4.66 -18.75
C GLU A 36 -8.51 3.54 -18.45
N ARG A 37 -9.65 3.89 -17.82
CA ARG A 37 -10.76 2.96 -17.62
C ARG A 37 -11.88 3.34 -18.57
N ARG A 38 -12.24 2.43 -19.48
CA ARG A 38 -13.37 2.62 -20.37
C ARG A 38 -14.69 2.54 -19.59
N PRO A 39 -15.79 3.12 -20.11
CA PRO A 39 -17.12 2.99 -19.50
C PRO A 39 -17.58 1.53 -19.31
N SER A 40 -17.05 0.58 -20.10
CA SER A 40 -17.29 -0.86 -19.94
C SER A 40 -16.60 -1.48 -18.72
N GLY A 41 -15.69 -0.75 -18.06
CA GLY A 41 -14.86 -1.25 -16.96
C GLY A 41 -13.51 -1.83 -17.41
N GLU A 42 -13.24 -1.90 -18.73
CA GLU A 42 -11.96 -2.36 -19.25
C GLU A 42 -10.82 -1.37 -18.95
N ILE A 43 -9.66 -1.92 -18.60
CA ILE A 43 -8.45 -1.16 -18.33
C ILE A 43 -7.60 -1.13 -19.59
N CYS A 44 -7.25 0.08 -20.04
CA CYS A 44 -6.38 0.33 -21.18
C CYS A 44 -5.07 0.94 -20.68
N VAL A 45 -3.94 0.29 -20.96
CA VAL A 45 -2.61 0.77 -20.60
C VAL A 45 -1.83 1.06 -21.88
N SER A 46 -1.12 2.19 -21.90
CA SER A 46 -0.19 2.52 -22.98
C SER A 46 1.09 3.12 -22.39
N ILE A 47 2.19 2.39 -22.57
CA ILE A 47 3.54 2.83 -22.22
C ILE A 47 3.98 3.86 -23.27
N LYS A 48 4.38 5.07 -22.83
CA LYS A 48 4.64 6.21 -23.74
C LYS A 48 6.11 6.40 -24.12
N GLU A 49 6.99 5.55 -23.61
CA GLU A 49 8.40 5.56 -23.98
C GLU A 49 8.96 4.16 -24.20
N SER A 50 10.11 4.07 -24.87
CA SER A 50 10.76 2.78 -25.15
C SER A 50 11.28 2.16 -23.85
N VAL A 51 10.91 0.90 -23.62
CA VAL A 51 11.42 0.05 -22.53
C VAL A 51 12.37 -1.03 -23.04
N ARG A 52 12.76 -1.00 -24.32
CA ARG A 52 13.59 -2.05 -24.93
C ARG A 52 14.93 -2.21 -24.20
N GLN A 53 15.19 -3.44 -23.73
CA GLN A 53 16.38 -3.81 -22.94
C GLN A 53 16.54 -3.04 -21.61
N ALA A 54 15.48 -2.36 -21.15
CA ALA A 54 15.48 -1.66 -19.88
C ALA A 54 15.23 -2.61 -18.69
N ASP A 55 15.70 -2.19 -17.51
CA ASP A 55 15.31 -2.77 -16.23
C ASP A 55 14.08 -2.03 -15.70
N VAL A 56 12.94 -2.70 -15.75
CA VAL A 56 11.62 -2.09 -15.51
C VAL A 56 11.13 -2.46 -14.12
N TYR A 57 10.71 -1.46 -13.35
CA TYR A 57 10.05 -1.62 -12.06
C TYR A 57 8.63 -1.08 -12.17
N ILE A 58 7.63 -1.88 -11.79
CA ILE A 58 6.22 -1.48 -11.80
C ILE A 58 5.70 -1.54 -10.37
N ILE A 59 5.37 -0.38 -9.81
CA ILE A 59 4.80 -0.28 -8.45
C ILE A 59 3.28 -0.34 -8.56
N GLY A 60 2.68 -1.33 -7.89
CA GLY A 60 1.23 -1.48 -7.80
C GLY A 60 0.84 -2.26 -6.54
N THR A 61 0.06 -1.63 -5.66
CA THR A 61 -0.50 -2.30 -4.47
C THR A 61 -1.89 -2.86 -4.76
N ALA A 62 -2.25 -3.96 -4.09
CA ALA A 62 -3.47 -4.71 -4.34
C ALA A 62 -4.77 -4.07 -3.83
N SER A 63 -4.69 -2.97 -3.09
CA SER A 63 -5.86 -2.35 -2.49
C SER A 63 -5.67 -0.86 -2.38
N SER A 64 -6.69 -0.11 -2.77
CA SER A 64 -6.83 1.31 -2.52
C SER A 64 -8.32 1.62 -2.46
N ILE A 65 -8.66 2.77 -1.91
CA ILE A 65 -10.02 3.30 -1.93
C ILE A 65 -10.49 3.61 -3.37
N THR A 66 -9.56 3.91 -4.28
CA THR A 66 -9.82 4.26 -5.68
C THR A 66 -9.82 3.06 -6.64
N CYS A 67 -9.39 1.88 -6.17
CA CYS A 67 -9.32 0.68 -7.01
C CYS A 67 -9.62 -0.60 -6.24
N THR A 68 -10.49 -1.43 -6.84
CA THR A 68 -10.71 -2.77 -6.31
C THR A 68 -9.46 -3.63 -6.47
N THR A 69 -9.34 -4.69 -5.66
CA THR A 69 -8.24 -5.64 -5.77
C THR A 69 -8.13 -6.27 -7.15
N ASN A 70 -9.26 -6.59 -7.78
CA ASN A 70 -9.28 -7.13 -9.14
C ASN A 70 -8.80 -6.11 -10.16
N SER A 71 -9.27 -4.86 -10.06
CA SER A 71 -8.86 -3.80 -10.99
C SER A 71 -7.37 -3.51 -10.87
N ALA A 72 -6.84 -3.40 -9.64
CA ALA A 72 -5.42 -3.18 -9.39
C ALA A 72 -4.55 -4.35 -9.90
N LEU A 73 -5.00 -5.59 -9.69
CA LEU A 73 -4.34 -6.77 -10.21
C LEU A 73 -4.32 -6.79 -11.74
N MET A 74 -5.47 -6.58 -12.38
CA MET A 74 -5.55 -6.56 -13.85
C MET A 74 -4.71 -5.44 -14.45
N GLU A 75 -4.72 -4.25 -13.85
CA GLU A 75 -3.87 -3.13 -14.25
C GLU A 75 -2.38 -3.51 -14.21
N LEU A 76 -1.91 -4.07 -13.08
CA LEU A 76 -0.54 -4.55 -12.93
C LEU A 76 -0.18 -5.59 -14.00
N LEU A 77 -1.04 -6.58 -14.22
CA LEU A 77 -0.81 -7.63 -15.22
C LEU A 77 -0.69 -7.04 -16.65
N ILE A 78 -1.57 -6.10 -17.01
CA ILE A 78 -1.55 -5.45 -18.33
C ILE A 78 -0.29 -4.59 -18.49
N MET A 79 0.15 -3.89 -17.44
CA MET A 79 1.40 -3.10 -17.46
C MET A 79 2.62 -4.01 -17.63
N ILE A 80 2.71 -5.10 -16.87
CA ILE A 80 3.78 -6.10 -17.00
C ILE A 80 3.81 -6.66 -18.41
N HIS A 81 2.65 -7.09 -18.92
CA HIS A 81 2.54 -7.68 -20.25
C HIS A 81 2.95 -6.69 -21.35
N SER A 82 2.52 -5.43 -21.23
CA SER A 82 2.87 -4.36 -22.17
C SER A 82 4.39 -4.11 -22.21
N CYS A 83 5.07 -4.14 -21.06
CA CYS A 83 6.53 -4.02 -21.00
C CYS A 83 7.23 -5.27 -21.58
N SER A 84 6.67 -6.46 -21.31
CA SER A 84 7.21 -7.74 -21.78
C SER A 84 7.23 -7.81 -23.31
N ILE A 85 6.09 -7.55 -23.96
CA ILE A 85 5.99 -7.57 -25.43
C ILE A 85 6.75 -6.40 -26.08
N ALA A 86 6.96 -5.29 -25.35
CA ALA A 86 7.81 -4.18 -25.77
C ALA A 86 9.33 -4.47 -25.60
N SER A 87 9.70 -5.72 -25.34
CA SER A 87 11.09 -6.19 -25.24
C SER A 87 11.88 -5.59 -24.07
N ALA A 88 11.23 -5.37 -22.93
CA ALA A 88 11.93 -5.06 -21.68
C ALA A 88 12.98 -6.13 -21.35
N GLY A 89 14.13 -5.72 -20.82
CA GLY A 89 15.23 -6.63 -20.48
C GLY A 89 14.94 -7.42 -19.21
N ARG A 90 14.39 -6.74 -18.19
CA ARG A 90 13.91 -7.34 -16.94
C ARG A 90 12.70 -6.58 -16.43
N ILE A 91 11.75 -7.28 -15.82
CA ILE A 91 10.55 -6.68 -15.23
C ILE A 91 10.42 -7.14 -13.79
N THR A 92 10.47 -6.19 -12.86
CA THR A 92 10.26 -6.40 -11.42
C THR A 92 8.89 -5.84 -11.03
N ALA A 93 8.01 -6.72 -10.54
CA ALA A 93 6.74 -6.30 -9.97
C ALA A 93 6.95 -5.91 -8.49
N VAL A 94 6.72 -4.65 -8.15
CA VAL A 94 6.81 -4.14 -6.78
C VAL A 94 5.41 -4.04 -6.22
N ILE A 95 5.07 -4.95 -5.31
CA ILE A 95 3.72 -5.19 -4.80
C ILE A 95 3.74 -5.03 -3.27
N PRO A 96 3.63 -3.79 -2.73
CA PRO A 96 3.76 -3.53 -1.29
C PRO A 96 2.77 -4.33 -0.44
N HIS A 97 1.52 -4.48 -0.90
CA HIS A 97 0.54 -5.39 -0.30
C HIS A 97 0.09 -6.39 -1.35
N PHE A 98 0.34 -7.68 -1.09
CA PHE A 98 0.09 -8.75 -2.05
C PHE A 98 -1.40 -9.13 -2.14
N PRO A 99 -1.99 -9.17 -3.35
CA PRO A 99 -3.41 -9.48 -3.53
C PRO A 99 -3.72 -10.92 -3.14
N TYR A 100 -4.88 -11.15 -2.52
CA TYR A 100 -5.37 -12.48 -2.15
C TYR A 100 -4.45 -13.29 -1.21
N ALA A 101 -3.51 -12.65 -0.51
CA ALA A 101 -2.53 -13.33 0.35
C ALA A 101 -3.15 -14.21 1.45
N ARG A 102 -4.37 -13.89 1.93
CA ARG A 102 -5.13 -14.69 2.91
C ARG A 102 -5.70 -16.00 2.34
N GLN A 103 -5.65 -16.21 1.02
CA GLN A 103 -6.15 -17.40 0.32
C GLN A 103 -4.97 -18.25 -0.17
N ASP A 104 -4.06 -18.57 0.74
CA ASP A 104 -2.79 -19.27 0.53
C ASP A 104 -2.87 -20.79 0.71
N LYS A 105 -3.96 -21.31 1.26
CA LYS A 105 -4.17 -22.75 1.48
C LYS A 105 -5.63 -23.15 1.35
N LYS A 106 -5.85 -24.46 1.25
CA LYS A 106 -7.20 -25.04 1.25
C LYS A 106 -7.72 -25.19 2.68
N ASP A 107 -8.39 -24.17 3.19
CA ASP A 107 -9.03 -24.23 4.51
C ASP A 107 -10.26 -25.14 4.57
N LYS A 108 -10.86 -25.43 3.41
CA LYS A 108 -12.01 -26.32 3.26
C LYS A 108 -11.87 -27.15 2.00
N SER A 109 -12.61 -28.26 1.92
CA SER A 109 -12.72 -29.03 0.68
C SER A 109 -13.24 -28.13 -0.46
N ARG A 110 -12.63 -28.26 -1.64
CA ARG A 110 -12.92 -27.48 -2.86
C ARG A 110 -12.74 -25.95 -2.77
N ALA A 111 -12.00 -25.44 -1.79
CA ALA A 111 -11.54 -24.04 -1.81
C ALA A 111 -10.38 -23.84 -2.81
N PRO A 112 -10.28 -22.68 -3.48
CA PRO A 112 -9.13 -22.33 -4.31
C PRO A 112 -7.92 -21.92 -3.45
N ILE A 113 -6.73 -21.94 -4.06
CA ILE A 113 -5.53 -21.28 -3.54
C ILE A 113 -5.29 -20.06 -4.42
N THR A 114 -6.05 -18.99 -4.17
CA THR A 114 -6.06 -17.81 -5.06
C THR A 114 -4.73 -17.08 -5.05
N ALA A 115 -3.99 -17.07 -3.93
CA ALA A 115 -2.64 -16.51 -3.91
C ALA A 115 -1.69 -17.21 -4.91
N LYS A 116 -1.80 -18.54 -5.07
CA LYS A 116 -1.03 -19.29 -6.09
C LYS A 116 -1.50 -18.97 -7.50
N LEU A 117 -2.82 -18.83 -7.72
CA LEU A 117 -3.35 -18.38 -9.02
C LEU A 117 -2.78 -17.01 -9.39
N VAL A 118 -2.76 -16.06 -8.45
CA VAL A 118 -2.20 -14.72 -8.68
C VAL A 118 -0.70 -14.77 -8.96
N ALA A 119 0.06 -15.56 -8.21
CA ALA A 119 1.48 -15.77 -8.49
C ALA A 119 1.72 -16.27 -9.91
N ASN A 120 0.93 -17.25 -10.36
CA ASN A 120 1.00 -17.76 -11.73
C ASN A 120 0.65 -16.68 -12.76
N MET A 121 -0.40 -15.88 -12.54
CA MET A 121 -0.78 -14.80 -13.45
C MET A 121 0.32 -13.73 -13.58
N ILE A 122 0.93 -13.31 -12.47
CA ILE A 122 2.02 -12.32 -12.46
C ILE A 122 3.23 -12.87 -13.23
N ARG A 123 3.57 -14.15 -13.01
CA ARG A 123 4.67 -14.81 -13.71
C ARG A 123 4.41 -14.94 -15.21
N GLU A 124 3.19 -15.35 -15.59
CA GLU A 124 2.78 -15.54 -16.98
C GLU A 124 2.66 -14.22 -17.74
N ALA A 125 2.27 -13.13 -17.06
CA ALA A 125 2.28 -11.80 -17.66
C ALA A 125 3.69 -11.35 -18.09
N GLY A 126 4.75 -11.91 -17.49
CA GLY A 126 6.15 -11.64 -17.86
C GLY A 126 7.01 -11.06 -16.73
N ALA A 127 6.58 -11.15 -15.47
CA ALA A 127 7.42 -10.72 -14.35
C ALA A 127 8.62 -11.66 -14.18
N HIS A 128 9.81 -11.07 -14.06
CA HIS A 128 11.08 -11.77 -13.84
C HIS A 128 11.46 -11.82 -12.36
N HIS A 129 10.89 -10.91 -11.57
CA HIS A 129 11.22 -10.70 -10.18
C HIS A 129 10.01 -10.07 -9.46
N VAL A 130 9.82 -10.38 -8.18
CA VAL A 130 8.78 -9.77 -7.34
C VAL A 130 9.39 -9.21 -6.08
N ILE A 131 9.07 -7.97 -5.74
CA ILE A 131 9.38 -7.38 -4.44
C ILE A 131 8.07 -7.10 -3.74
N THR A 132 7.93 -7.55 -2.50
CA THR A 132 6.71 -7.37 -1.69
C THR A 132 7.09 -7.10 -0.24
N MET A 133 6.11 -6.85 0.62
CA MET A 133 6.34 -6.60 2.05
C MET A 133 5.33 -7.38 2.88
N ASP A 134 5.81 -8.01 3.95
CA ASP A 134 5.06 -8.75 4.96
C ASP A 134 3.94 -9.64 4.38
N LEU A 135 4.32 -10.57 3.49
CA LEU A 135 3.41 -11.61 3.02
C LEU A 135 2.67 -12.28 4.20
N HIS A 136 1.34 -12.41 4.06
CA HIS A 136 0.48 -13.04 5.06
C HIS A 136 1.01 -14.41 5.51
N ALA A 137 1.49 -15.19 4.55
CA ALA A 137 2.22 -16.42 4.78
C ALA A 137 3.55 -16.40 4.00
N SER A 138 4.66 -16.62 4.70
CA SER A 138 6.00 -16.67 4.11
C SER A 138 6.14 -17.67 2.95
N GLN A 139 5.31 -18.72 2.96
CA GLN A 139 5.26 -19.80 1.97
C GLN A 139 4.80 -19.32 0.59
N ILE A 140 4.14 -18.15 0.50
CA ILE A 140 3.74 -17.56 -0.77
C ILE A 140 4.96 -17.31 -1.67
N GLN A 141 6.16 -17.10 -1.11
CA GLN A 141 7.40 -17.04 -1.91
C GLN A 141 7.59 -18.30 -2.76
N GLY A 142 7.27 -19.49 -2.22
CA GLY A 142 7.32 -20.76 -2.95
C GLY A 142 6.21 -20.95 -3.99
N PHE A 143 5.29 -19.99 -4.15
CA PHE A 143 4.32 -20.01 -5.24
C PHE A 143 4.91 -19.47 -6.54
N PHE A 144 6.01 -18.74 -6.47
CA PHE A 144 6.72 -18.18 -7.61
C PHE A 144 7.89 -19.07 -8.00
N ASP A 145 8.09 -19.23 -9.31
CA ASP A 145 9.30 -19.85 -9.88
C ASP A 145 10.39 -18.81 -10.19
N CYS A 146 10.07 -17.52 -10.02
CA CYS A 146 11.03 -16.42 -10.07
C CYS A 146 11.44 -15.98 -8.65
N PRO A 147 12.57 -15.26 -8.49
CA PRO A 147 12.95 -14.75 -7.18
C PRO A 147 11.86 -13.83 -6.60
N VAL A 148 11.72 -13.87 -5.28
CA VAL A 148 10.80 -13.02 -4.53
C VAL A 148 11.54 -12.44 -3.33
N ASP A 149 11.61 -11.12 -3.27
CA ASP A 149 12.09 -10.42 -2.09
C ASP A 149 10.89 -10.04 -1.22
N ASN A 150 10.70 -10.78 -0.12
CA ASN A 150 9.72 -10.42 0.90
C ASN A 150 10.37 -9.55 1.98
N LEU A 151 10.14 -8.26 1.88
CA LEU A 151 10.58 -7.27 2.86
C LEU A 151 9.76 -7.35 4.15
N TYR A 152 10.30 -6.83 5.25
CA TYR A 152 9.64 -6.83 6.56
C TYR A 152 9.55 -5.41 7.11
N ALA A 153 8.37 -5.02 7.63
CA ALA A 153 8.20 -3.79 8.38
C ALA A 153 8.62 -3.93 9.84
N GLU A 154 8.96 -5.15 10.30
CA GLU A 154 9.33 -5.44 11.68
C GLU A 154 10.36 -4.46 12.27
N PRO A 155 11.50 -4.14 11.59
CA PRO A 155 12.46 -3.16 12.10
C PRO A 155 11.82 -1.78 12.35
N THR A 156 10.95 -1.33 11.44
CA THR A 156 10.21 -0.05 11.56
C THR A 156 9.28 -0.07 12.76
N LEU A 157 8.53 -1.15 12.93
CA LEU A 157 7.59 -1.29 14.05
C LEU A 157 8.34 -1.33 15.38
N VAL A 158 9.45 -2.05 15.45
CA VAL A 158 10.35 -2.09 16.63
C VAL A 158 10.88 -0.69 16.96
N GLN A 159 11.34 0.07 15.95
CA GLN A 159 11.79 1.44 16.18
C GLN A 159 10.66 2.35 16.67
N TYR A 160 9.47 2.24 16.08
CA TYR A 160 8.32 3.01 16.52
C TYR A 160 8.00 2.74 18.00
N ILE A 161 7.96 1.47 18.41
CA ILE A 161 7.69 1.09 19.80
C ILE A 161 8.74 1.69 20.74
N ARG A 162 10.03 1.62 20.39
CA ARG A 162 11.12 2.19 21.22
C ARG A 162 10.99 3.69 21.43
N GLU A 163 10.52 4.42 20.42
CA GLU A 163 10.45 5.88 20.47
C GLU A 163 9.13 6.42 21.05
N ASN A 164 8.05 5.64 21.04
CA ASN A 164 6.70 6.14 21.35
C ASN A 164 6.01 5.41 22.50
N VAL A 165 6.60 4.32 23.03
CA VAL A 165 6.01 3.53 24.10
C VAL A 165 7.04 3.32 25.20
N ASP A 166 6.59 3.34 26.45
CA ASP A 166 7.40 2.90 27.58
C ASP A 166 7.58 1.38 27.52
N VAL A 167 8.67 0.96 26.88
CA VAL A 167 9.01 -0.45 26.68
C VAL A 167 9.09 -1.21 28.02
N LYS A 168 9.53 -0.57 29.12
CA LYS A 168 9.63 -1.29 30.41
C LYS A 168 8.28 -1.78 30.94
N ASN A 169 7.20 -1.12 30.54
CA ASN A 169 5.85 -1.38 31.01
C ASN A 169 4.91 -1.80 29.86
N ALA A 170 5.45 -2.50 28.86
CA ALA A 170 4.70 -2.97 27.70
C ALA A 170 4.67 -4.51 27.59
N VAL A 171 3.76 -5.01 26.76
CA VAL A 171 3.62 -6.42 26.39
C VAL A 171 3.18 -6.51 24.94
N ILE A 172 3.83 -7.37 24.15
CA ILE A 172 3.42 -7.62 22.77
C ILE A 172 2.31 -8.66 22.76
N VAL A 173 1.25 -8.40 21.99
CA VAL A 173 0.07 -9.27 21.92
C VAL A 173 -0.21 -9.68 20.49
N SER A 174 -0.33 -10.98 20.23
CA SER A 174 -0.87 -11.50 18.97
C SER A 174 -2.40 -11.59 19.03
N PRO A 175 -3.15 -11.00 18.08
CA PRO A 175 -4.62 -11.07 18.05
C PRO A 175 -5.16 -12.46 17.72
N ASP A 176 -4.33 -13.35 17.16
CA ASP A 176 -4.66 -14.75 16.93
C ASP A 176 -3.44 -15.68 17.00
N ALA A 177 -3.67 -16.97 16.77
CA ALA A 177 -2.61 -17.98 16.78
C ALA A 177 -1.66 -17.92 15.56
N GLY A 178 -2.11 -17.38 14.43
CA GLY A 178 -1.31 -17.26 13.21
C GLY A 178 -0.21 -16.21 13.34
N GLY A 179 -0.51 -15.10 14.01
CA GLY A 179 0.43 -14.01 14.27
C GLY A 179 1.50 -14.29 15.35
N ALA A 180 1.45 -15.45 16.01
CA ALA A 180 2.29 -15.76 17.16
C ALA A 180 3.79 -15.57 16.90
N LYS A 181 4.29 -16.08 15.77
CA LYS A 181 5.71 -15.98 15.40
C LYS A 181 6.15 -14.52 15.25
N ARG A 182 5.35 -13.70 14.55
CA ARG A 182 5.60 -12.27 14.33
C ARG A 182 5.67 -11.51 15.65
N ALA A 183 4.65 -11.69 16.49
CA ALA A 183 4.57 -11.04 17.79
C ALA A 183 5.71 -11.48 18.73
N SER A 184 6.07 -12.77 18.75
CA SER A 184 7.19 -13.28 19.55
C SER A 184 8.55 -12.75 19.09
N SER A 185 8.74 -12.55 17.78
CA SER A 185 9.97 -11.97 17.20
C SER A 185 10.17 -10.53 17.68
N ILE A 186 9.13 -9.69 17.57
CA ILE A 186 9.15 -8.31 18.07
C ILE A 186 9.37 -8.26 19.58
N ALA A 187 8.71 -9.14 20.34
CA ALA A 187 8.88 -9.22 21.78
C ALA A 187 10.33 -9.52 22.16
N ALA A 188 10.96 -10.49 21.49
CA ALA A 188 12.36 -10.85 21.73
C ALA A 188 13.33 -9.69 21.42
N ARG A 189 13.11 -8.93 20.34
CA ARG A 189 13.96 -7.77 19.98
C ARG A 189 13.82 -6.57 20.91
N LEU A 190 12.73 -6.51 21.67
CA LEU A 190 12.44 -5.45 22.63
C LEU A 190 12.64 -5.91 24.08
N ASP A 191 13.01 -7.17 24.31
CA ASP A 191 13.09 -7.79 25.63
C ASP A 191 11.77 -7.64 26.43
N LEU A 192 10.65 -7.93 25.74
CA LEU A 192 9.30 -7.79 26.24
C LEU A 192 8.62 -9.15 26.48
N ASP A 193 7.66 -9.14 27.40
CA ASP A 193 6.71 -10.25 27.51
C ASP A 193 5.83 -10.35 26.26
N PHE A 194 5.38 -11.58 25.99
CA PHE A 194 4.48 -11.92 24.90
C PHE A 194 3.19 -12.53 25.42
N ALA A 195 2.05 -12.12 24.84
CA ALA A 195 0.74 -12.69 25.07
C ALA A 195 0.04 -12.97 23.73
N LEU A 196 -0.97 -13.84 23.75
CA LEU A 196 -1.65 -14.29 22.55
C LEU A 196 -3.12 -14.59 22.80
N PHE A 197 -3.96 -14.22 21.85
CA PHE A 197 -5.34 -14.67 21.83
C PHE A 197 -5.48 -16.01 21.10
N HIS A 198 -6.02 -16.99 21.80
CA HIS A 198 -6.52 -18.22 21.19
C HIS A 198 -8.02 -18.08 20.91
N LYS A 199 -8.42 -18.21 19.65
CA LYS A 199 -9.82 -18.13 19.24
C LYS A 199 -10.42 -19.52 19.18
N GLU A 200 -11.29 -19.85 20.12
CA GLU A 200 -12.13 -21.05 20.05
C GLU A 200 -13.30 -20.78 19.11
N ARG A 201 -13.33 -21.48 17.98
CA ARG A 201 -14.50 -21.52 17.10
C ARG A 201 -15.44 -22.61 17.59
N LYS A 202 -16.45 -22.26 18.40
CA LYS A 202 -17.63 -23.11 18.57
C LYS A 202 -18.51 -23.00 17.31
N LYS A 203 -19.42 -23.97 17.13
CA LYS A 203 -20.21 -24.23 15.91
C LYS A 203 -20.83 -22.97 15.27
N ALA A 204 -21.23 -23.09 14.00
CA ALA A 204 -22.01 -22.06 13.30
C ALA A 204 -23.18 -21.59 14.19
N ASN A 205 -23.23 -20.28 14.47
CA ASN A 205 -24.19 -19.53 15.32
C ASN A 205 -23.81 -19.25 16.79
N GLU A 206 -22.62 -19.62 17.28
CA GLU A 206 -22.12 -19.13 18.58
C GLU A 206 -21.05 -18.05 18.44
N VAL A 207 -21.08 -17.04 19.32
CA VAL A 207 -20.05 -15.99 19.40
C VAL A 207 -18.72 -16.64 19.75
N SER A 208 -17.74 -16.51 18.85
CA SER A 208 -16.40 -17.06 19.06
C SER A 208 -15.77 -16.54 20.36
N ARG A 209 -15.30 -17.45 21.22
CA ARG A 209 -14.62 -17.08 22.47
C ARG A 209 -13.15 -16.79 22.17
N MET A 210 -12.65 -15.65 22.64
CA MET A 210 -11.22 -15.33 22.67
C MET A 210 -10.68 -15.54 24.07
N ILE A 211 -9.64 -16.36 24.19
CA ILE A 211 -8.94 -16.67 25.43
C ILE A 211 -7.57 -16.01 25.35
N LEU A 212 -7.25 -15.16 26.31
CA LEU A 212 -5.93 -14.55 26.43
C LEU A 212 -4.99 -15.52 27.16
N VAL A 213 -3.85 -15.81 26.54
CA VAL A 213 -2.72 -16.54 27.12
C VAL A 213 -1.59 -15.55 27.36
N GLY A 214 -1.10 -15.45 28.60
CA GLY A 214 -0.14 -14.44 29.04
C GLY A 214 -0.78 -13.36 29.92
N SER A 215 0.06 -12.53 30.56
CA SER A 215 -0.39 -11.47 31.46
C SER A 215 -0.21 -10.10 30.82
N VAL A 216 -1.24 -9.26 30.91
CA VAL A 216 -1.23 -7.87 30.40
C VAL A 216 -1.55 -6.84 31.49
N LYS A 217 -1.75 -7.30 32.73
CA LYS A 217 -2.22 -6.48 33.84
C LYS A 217 -1.20 -5.40 34.19
N GLY A 218 -1.65 -4.14 34.22
CA GLY A 218 -0.81 -3.00 34.56
C GLY A 218 0.15 -2.56 33.45
N LYS A 219 0.06 -3.16 32.25
CA LYS A 219 0.96 -2.89 31.12
C LYS A 219 0.24 -2.22 29.95
N THR A 220 1.01 -1.58 29.07
CA THR A 220 0.56 -1.18 27.73
C THR A 220 0.58 -2.41 26.82
N ALA A 221 -0.59 -2.84 26.34
CA ALA A 221 -0.68 -3.95 25.41
C ALA A 221 -0.54 -3.46 23.97
N ILE A 222 0.40 -4.07 23.24
CA ILE A 222 0.73 -3.73 21.85
C ILE A 222 0.25 -4.87 20.96
N LEU A 223 -0.92 -4.72 20.35
CA LEU A 223 -1.42 -5.66 19.35
C LEU A 223 -0.58 -5.56 18.08
N VAL A 224 -0.05 -6.68 17.59
CA VAL A 224 0.70 -6.73 16.33
C VAL A 224 0.05 -7.71 15.37
N ASP A 225 -0.25 -7.26 14.15
CA ASP A 225 -0.75 -8.11 13.07
C ASP A 225 -0.12 -7.74 11.71
N ASP A 226 -0.22 -8.58 10.69
CA ASP A 226 0.25 -8.20 9.34
C ASP A 226 -0.69 -7.20 8.69
N MET A 227 -1.99 -7.35 8.92
CA MET A 227 -2.97 -6.52 8.23
C MET A 227 -4.27 -6.34 9.02
N ALA A 228 -4.85 -5.15 8.93
CA ALA A 228 -6.17 -4.84 9.49
C ALA A 228 -7.17 -4.57 8.38
N ASP A 229 -8.29 -5.30 8.38
CA ASP A 229 -9.36 -5.17 7.36
C ASP A 229 -10.58 -4.46 7.94
N THR A 230 -11.56 -5.16 8.48
CA THR A 230 -12.74 -4.53 9.11
C THR A 230 -12.50 -4.07 10.55
N CYS A 231 -11.28 -4.29 11.07
CA CYS A 231 -10.86 -4.03 12.45
C CYS A 231 -11.65 -4.74 13.58
N GLY A 232 -12.66 -5.55 13.27
CA GLY A 232 -13.49 -6.21 14.29
C GLY A 232 -12.69 -7.09 15.26
N THR A 233 -11.71 -7.85 14.76
CA THR A 233 -10.83 -8.67 15.61
C THR A 233 -9.98 -7.80 16.54
N LEU A 234 -9.39 -6.72 16.03
CA LEU A 234 -8.54 -5.83 16.81
C LEU A 234 -9.34 -5.09 17.89
N CYS A 235 -10.53 -4.59 17.56
CA CYS A 235 -11.42 -3.93 18.52
C CYS A 235 -11.86 -4.90 19.64
N LEU A 236 -12.28 -6.12 19.28
CA LEU A 236 -12.65 -7.12 20.27
C LEU A 236 -11.45 -7.56 21.13
N ALA A 237 -10.25 -7.69 20.54
CA ALA A 237 -9.02 -7.96 21.29
C ALA A 237 -8.71 -6.82 22.28
N THR A 238 -8.90 -5.56 21.86
CA THR A 238 -8.73 -4.37 22.70
C THR A 238 -9.62 -4.40 23.93
N GLU A 239 -10.91 -4.67 23.77
CA GLU A 239 -11.87 -4.78 24.88
C GLU A 239 -11.47 -5.88 25.88
N LYS A 240 -11.01 -7.03 25.37
CA LYS A 240 -10.57 -8.15 26.21
C LYS A 240 -9.28 -7.84 26.95
N LEU A 241 -8.34 -7.13 26.33
CA LEU A 241 -7.10 -6.68 26.98
C LEU A 241 -7.38 -5.71 28.12
N GLN A 242 -8.31 -4.77 27.93
CA GLN A 242 -8.72 -3.84 28.98
C GLN A 242 -9.42 -4.55 30.14
N THR A 243 -10.31 -5.50 29.83
CA THR A 243 -10.95 -6.35 30.86
C THR A 243 -9.91 -7.16 31.65
N ALA A 244 -8.82 -7.57 30.99
CA ALA A 244 -7.69 -8.26 31.63
C ALA A 244 -6.73 -7.31 32.38
N GLY A 245 -7.00 -6.01 32.42
CA GLY A 245 -6.28 -5.01 33.20
C GLY A 245 -5.13 -4.32 32.46
N ALA A 246 -5.10 -4.34 31.12
CA ALA A 246 -4.18 -3.50 30.35
C ALA A 246 -4.48 -2.01 30.59
N VAL A 247 -3.45 -1.21 30.82
CA VAL A 247 -3.56 0.24 31.09
C VAL A 247 -3.85 1.02 29.82
N ASN A 248 -3.25 0.59 28.72
CA ASN A 248 -3.43 1.17 27.41
C ASN A 248 -3.35 0.06 26.35
N VAL A 249 -4.01 0.26 25.21
CA VAL A 249 -3.93 -0.66 24.06
C VAL A 249 -3.63 0.12 22.80
N ILE A 250 -2.56 -0.27 22.11
CA ILE A 250 -2.21 0.21 20.77
C ILE A 250 -2.20 -0.97 19.81
N ALA A 251 -2.49 -0.74 18.54
CA ALA A 251 -2.37 -1.74 17.49
C ALA A 251 -1.39 -1.27 16.41
N LEU A 252 -0.50 -2.16 15.97
CA LEU A 252 0.46 -1.94 14.90
C LEU A 252 0.21 -3.01 13.84
N VAL A 253 -0.04 -2.59 12.61
CA VAL A 253 -0.17 -3.51 11.48
C VAL A 253 0.65 -3.03 10.30
N THR A 254 1.14 -3.95 9.48
CA THR A 254 1.83 -3.55 8.25
C THR A 254 0.83 -2.96 7.27
N HIS A 255 -0.20 -3.72 6.88
CA HIS A 255 -1.16 -3.32 5.85
C HIS A 255 -2.51 -2.88 6.44
N GLY A 256 -2.79 -1.58 6.42
CA GLY A 256 -4.11 -1.05 6.74
C GLY A 256 -5.08 -1.17 5.56
N ILE A 257 -5.78 -2.30 5.41
CA ILE A 257 -6.83 -2.43 4.38
C ILE A 257 -8.03 -1.56 4.76
N LEU A 258 -8.40 -1.54 6.04
CA LEU A 258 -9.40 -0.65 6.66
C LEU A 258 -10.73 -0.55 5.89
N SER A 259 -11.27 -1.69 5.43
CA SER A 259 -12.48 -1.70 4.61
C SER A 259 -13.78 -1.67 5.44
N GLY A 260 -14.86 -1.21 4.81
CA GLY A 260 -16.21 -1.25 5.37
C GLY A 260 -16.31 -0.53 6.72
N PRO A 261 -16.68 -1.20 7.83
CA PRO A 261 -16.87 -0.57 9.13
C PRO A 261 -15.56 -0.31 9.89
N ALA A 262 -14.38 -0.43 9.27
CA ALA A 262 -13.11 -0.33 9.99
C ALA A 262 -12.95 0.97 10.77
N ILE A 263 -13.20 2.11 10.11
CA ILE A 263 -13.05 3.44 10.74
C ILE A 263 -14.07 3.65 11.86
N SER A 264 -15.34 3.27 11.65
CA SER A 264 -16.35 3.36 12.69
C SER A 264 -16.03 2.44 13.87
N ASN A 265 -15.51 1.24 13.61
CA ASN A 265 -15.08 0.31 14.65
C ASN A 265 -13.90 0.86 15.46
N ILE A 266 -12.91 1.48 14.81
CA ILE A 266 -11.77 2.10 15.52
C ILE A 266 -12.25 3.28 16.38
N ASN A 267 -13.08 4.16 15.82
CA ASN A 267 -13.61 5.33 16.51
C ASN A 267 -14.57 4.95 17.66
N GLY A 268 -15.32 3.86 17.53
CA GLY A 268 -16.18 3.32 18.58
C GLY A 268 -15.45 2.48 19.63
N SER A 269 -14.23 2.02 19.33
CA SER A 269 -13.44 1.21 20.26
C SER A 269 -12.72 2.05 21.31
N SER A 270 -12.23 1.36 22.33
CA SER A 270 -11.36 1.90 23.37
C SER A 270 -9.86 1.80 23.03
N MET A 271 -9.53 1.50 21.77
CA MET A 271 -8.15 1.45 21.28
C MET A 271 -7.59 2.88 21.27
N SER A 272 -6.39 3.07 21.81
CA SER A 272 -5.81 4.42 21.86
C SER A 272 -5.27 4.88 20.52
N LYS A 273 -4.64 3.96 19.76
CA LYS A 273 -4.02 4.24 18.47
C LYS A 273 -3.94 2.99 17.61
N LEU A 274 -4.24 3.15 16.32
CA LEU A 274 -3.91 2.18 15.27
C LEU A 274 -2.78 2.76 14.42
N VAL A 275 -1.71 1.99 14.25
CA VAL A 275 -0.53 2.37 13.48
C VAL A 275 -0.43 1.45 12.28
N THR A 276 -0.34 2.03 11.08
CA THR A 276 -0.20 1.29 9.81
C THR A 276 1.04 1.77 9.04
N THR A 277 1.56 0.97 8.12
CA THR A 277 2.47 1.48 7.08
C THR A 277 1.69 2.11 5.92
N ASN A 278 2.40 2.71 4.98
CA ASN A 278 1.87 3.23 3.72
C ASN A 278 1.94 2.20 2.58
N THR A 279 2.00 0.89 2.86
CA THR A 279 1.87 -0.15 1.81
C THR A 279 0.52 -0.08 1.09
N ILE A 280 -0.50 0.49 1.75
CA ILE A 280 -1.82 0.85 1.20
C ILE A 280 -2.04 2.36 1.47
N PRO A 281 -2.57 3.16 0.53
CA PRO A 281 -2.88 4.57 0.76
C PRO A 281 -3.87 4.77 1.93
N GLN A 282 -3.60 5.75 2.81
CA GLN A 282 -4.42 6.02 4.00
C GLN A 282 -4.97 7.45 4.09
N HIS A 283 -4.80 8.31 3.09
CA HIS A 283 -5.14 9.75 3.20
C HIS A 283 -6.58 9.97 3.69
N GLU A 284 -7.57 9.32 3.06
CA GLU A 284 -8.99 9.50 3.42
C GLU A 284 -9.28 8.95 4.83
N HIS A 285 -8.63 7.86 5.22
CA HIS A 285 -8.79 7.25 6.54
C HIS A 285 -8.22 8.12 7.66
N LEU A 286 -7.10 8.83 7.40
CA LEU A 286 -6.47 9.73 8.37
C LEU A 286 -7.36 10.94 8.68
N GLU A 287 -8.06 11.46 7.68
CA GLU A 287 -9.01 12.57 7.88
C GLU A 287 -10.23 12.13 8.71
N ALA A 288 -10.68 10.89 8.53
CA ALA A 288 -11.85 10.34 9.23
C ALA A 288 -11.54 9.75 10.62
N CYS A 289 -10.26 9.54 10.97
CA CYS A 289 -9.87 8.83 12.19
C CYS A 289 -8.63 9.45 12.86
N SER A 290 -8.84 10.25 13.90
CA SER A 290 -7.74 10.85 14.69
C SER A 290 -6.89 9.84 15.46
N ARG A 291 -7.36 8.59 15.60
CA ARG A 291 -6.63 7.48 16.23
C ARG A 291 -5.77 6.70 15.25
N LEU A 292 -5.96 6.90 13.95
CA LEU A 292 -5.13 6.28 12.93
C LEU A 292 -3.86 7.10 12.73
N LEU A 293 -2.74 6.41 12.72
CA LEU A 293 -1.45 6.94 12.31
C LEU A 293 -0.94 6.06 11.17
N SER A 294 -0.76 6.63 10.00
CA SER A 294 -0.13 5.92 8.89
C SER A 294 1.25 6.47 8.68
N PHE A 295 2.21 5.56 8.65
CA PHE A 295 3.62 5.86 8.45
C PHE A 295 3.99 5.84 6.98
N PRO A 296 4.88 6.75 6.57
CA PRO A 296 6.27 6.33 6.43
C PRO A 296 7.05 6.82 7.65
N TYR A 297 7.32 5.91 8.58
CA TYR A 297 8.19 6.19 9.70
C TYR A 297 9.60 6.10 9.14
N LYS A 298 10.24 7.25 8.90
CA LYS A 298 11.62 7.35 8.40
C LYS A 298 11.92 6.32 7.29
N ASN A 299 11.41 6.59 6.09
CA ASN A 299 11.88 6.05 4.82
C ASN A 299 11.91 4.51 4.61
N THR A 300 11.37 3.65 5.48
CA THR A 300 11.77 2.22 5.48
C THR A 300 11.44 1.40 4.21
N PHE A 301 10.24 1.50 3.64
CA PHE A 301 9.95 0.76 2.38
C PHE A 301 10.76 1.32 1.20
N THR A 302 10.96 2.63 1.19
CA THR A 302 11.72 3.30 0.14
C THR A 302 13.22 3.04 0.27
N ASP A 303 13.76 3.01 1.48
CA ASP A 303 15.15 2.67 1.78
C ASP A 303 15.45 1.19 1.52
N GLN A 304 14.48 0.30 1.81
CA GLN A 304 14.59 -1.12 1.46
C GLN A 304 14.58 -1.33 -0.06
N LEU A 305 13.70 -0.64 -0.79
CA LEU A 305 13.71 -0.63 -2.26
C LEU A 305 14.98 0.01 -2.84
N GLU A 306 15.49 1.07 -2.20
CA GLU A 306 16.75 1.71 -2.55
C GLU A 306 17.93 0.76 -2.41
N ILE A 307 17.97 -0.07 -1.36
CA ILE A 307 19.06 -1.03 -1.18
C ILE A 307 18.98 -2.23 -2.12
N VAL A 308 17.77 -2.76 -2.35
CA VAL A 308 17.55 -3.81 -3.37
C VAL A 308 18.03 -3.33 -4.75
N HIS A 309 17.90 -2.02 -5.02
CA HIS A 309 18.18 -1.45 -6.33
C HIS A 309 19.61 -0.89 -6.50
N LEU A 310 20.06 0.03 -5.63
CA LEU A 310 21.31 0.78 -5.80
C LEU A 310 22.56 -0.06 -5.57
N TYR A 311 22.52 -1.03 -4.66
CA TYR A 311 23.74 -1.69 -4.24
C TYR A 311 23.98 -3.03 -4.94
N ARG A 312 22.95 -3.68 -5.53
CA ARG A 312 23.02 -5.11 -5.89
C ARG A 312 23.61 -5.96 -4.74
N GLU A 313 23.48 -5.49 -3.51
CA GLU A 313 24.06 -6.07 -2.31
C GLU A 313 23.06 -7.01 -1.65
N SER A 314 23.53 -7.73 -0.62
CA SER A 314 22.72 -8.68 0.12
C SER A 314 21.50 -7.99 0.77
N ILE A 315 20.32 -8.37 0.29
CA ILE A 315 19.02 -7.91 0.79
C ILE A 315 18.81 -8.35 2.25
N SER A 316 19.52 -9.40 2.69
CA SER A 316 19.43 -9.94 4.04
C SER A 316 19.70 -8.91 5.13
N TYR A 317 20.53 -7.90 4.87
CA TYR A 317 20.82 -6.82 5.83
C TYR A 317 19.59 -6.00 6.22
N LEU A 318 18.62 -5.84 5.30
CA LEU A 318 17.39 -5.08 5.49
C LEU A 318 16.37 -5.75 6.41
N PHE A 319 16.50 -7.06 6.61
CA PHE A 319 15.61 -7.81 7.48
C PHE A 319 15.86 -7.48 8.96
N ASP A 320 17.10 -7.15 9.30
CA ASP A 320 17.52 -6.91 10.68
C ASP A 320 17.73 -5.42 11.01
N SER A 321 17.90 -4.56 10.00
CA SER A 321 18.31 -3.16 10.20
C SER A 321 17.55 -2.17 9.31
N ILE A 322 17.40 -0.93 9.81
CA ILE A 322 16.87 0.18 9.03
C ILE A 322 18.06 0.93 8.42
N PRO A 323 18.08 1.16 7.10
CA PRO A 323 19.12 1.94 6.46
C PRO A 323 19.05 3.37 6.95
N TRP A 324 20.06 3.81 7.70
CA TRP A 324 20.10 5.18 8.17
C TRP A 324 20.58 6.10 7.06
N THR A 325 19.74 7.05 6.65
CA THR A 325 20.22 8.35 6.15
C THR A 325 19.29 9.43 6.71
N GLY A 326 19.87 10.45 7.34
CA GLY A 326 19.11 11.57 7.87
C GLY A 326 18.36 12.28 6.75
N SER A 327 17.04 12.44 6.89
CA SER A 327 16.28 13.39 6.08
C SER A 327 15.20 14.05 6.94
N ALA A 328 15.10 15.36 6.78
CA ALA A 328 14.20 16.26 7.48
C ALA A 328 12.73 15.82 7.40
N ALA A 329 11.93 16.23 8.39
CA ALA A 329 10.48 16.06 8.38
C ALA A 329 9.88 16.64 7.09
N ILE A 330 9.17 15.81 6.32
CA ILE A 330 8.50 16.22 5.08
C ILE A 330 7.00 16.33 5.38
N ASP A 331 6.40 17.45 4.99
CA ASP A 331 4.97 17.72 5.08
C ASP A 331 4.23 17.02 3.92
N TYR A 332 3.19 16.26 4.25
CA TYR A 332 2.44 15.40 3.33
C TYR A 332 1.17 16.05 2.77
N THR A 333 0.93 17.33 3.04
CA THR A 333 -0.32 18.02 2.69
C THR A 333 -0.34 18.67 1.31
N THR A 334 0.81 18.86 0.65
CA THR A 334 0.85 19.55 -0.65
C THR A 334 0.76 18.56 -1.81
N GLN A 335 -0.45 18.36 -2.31
CA GLN A 335 -0.65 17.84 -3.67
C GLN A 335 -0.13 18.88 -4.68
N ALA A 336 0.77 18.48 -5.57
CA ALA A 336 1.00 19.23 -6.79
C ALA A 336 -0.20 18.98 -7.71
N ASN A 337 -1.02 20.01 -7.91
CA ASN A 337 -2.06 20.02 -8.94
C ASN A 337 -1.40 19.74 -10.31
N PRO A 338 -1.95 18.84 -11.16
CA PRO A 338 -1.37 18.54 -12.46
C PRO A 338 -1.44 19.69 -13.49
N ASP A 339 -2.07 20.82 -13.17
CA ASP A 339 -2.39 21.88 -14.14
C ASP A 339 -1.51 23.14 -14.11
N ASP A 340 -0.53 23.25 -13.21
CA ASP A 340 0.34 24.44 -13.14
C ASP A 340 1.60 24.33 -14.01
N SER A 341 1.42 24.00 -15.30
CA SER A 341 2.48 24.05 -16.31
C SER A 341 2.22 25.05 -17.44
N HIS A 342 1.50 26.14 -17.21
CA HIS A 342 1.47 27.27 -18.15
C HIS A 342 1.31 28.64 -17.46
N SER A 343 2.40 29.22 -16.97
CA SER A 343 2.47 30.69 -16.75
C SER A 343 3.88 31.27 -16.87
N ALA A 344 4.60 30.93 -17.94
CA ALA A 344 5.73 31.75 -18.36
C ALA A 344 5.19 33.02 -19.05
N LYS A 345 5.21 34.14 -18.32
CA LYS A 345 4.92 35.49 -18.84
C LYS A 345 5.85 35.82 -20.03
N PRO A 346 5.33 36.24 -21.20
CA PRO A 346 6.19 36.72 -22.27
C PRO A 346 6.62 38.17 -21.99
N THR A 347 7.93 38.39 -21.95
CA THR A 347 8.55 39.73 -21.95
C THR A 347 8.30 40.42 -23.28
N ARG A 348 7.67 41.60 -23.22
CA ARG A 348 7.33 42.49 -24.34
C ARG A 348 8.58 43.25 -24.82
N PRO A 349 8.82 43.37 -26.13
CA PRO A 349 9.54 44.52 -26.67
C PRO A 349 8.55 45.55 -27.24
N SER A 350 8.99 46.80 -27.17
CA SER A 350 8.36 48.07 -27.53
C SER A 350 7.74 48.14 -28.93
N SER A 351 6.54 48.74 -29.00
CA SER A 351 5.88 49.29 -30.21
C SER A 351 6.69 50.46 -30.80
N PRO A 352 6.46 50.87 -32.07
CA PRO A 352 5.28 51.70 -32.38
C PRO A 352 4.61 51.48 -33.77
N ASP A 353 3.47 52.18 -33.92
CA ASP A 353 2.75 52.58 -35.16
C ASP A 353 1.56 51.74 -35.70
N GLN A 354 0.38 52.08 -35.13
CA GLN A 354 -0.84 52.63 -35.79
C GLN A 354 -1.65 51.87 -36.87
N PRO A 355 -2.95 52.21 -37.05
CA PRO A 355 -4.05 51.23 -37.01
C PRO A 355 -4.79 51.05 -38.34
N TYR A 356 -5.52 49.94 -38.50
CA TYR A 356 -6.66 49.87 -39.41
C TYR A 356 -7.71 48.84 -38.94
N SER A 357 -8.87 49.35 -38.54
CA SER A 357 -10.20 48.72 -38.69
C SER A 357 -10.82 49.36 -39.96
N PRO A 358 -11.84 48.80 -40.66
CA PRO A 358 -13.04 48.27 -40.00
C PRO A 358 -13.93 47.26 -40.79
N LYS A 359 -15.09 46.97 -40.18
CA LYS A 359 -16.41 46.57 -40.75
C LYS A 359 -16.59 45.11 -41.16
N SER A 360 -17.77 44.49 -41.08
CA SER A 360 -19.05 44.71 -40.38
C SER A 360 -20.03 43.66 -40.94
N ASN A 361 -21.10 43.40 -40.20
CA ASN A 361 -22.36 42.74 -40.61
C ASN A 361 -22.34 41.20 -40.52
N GLY A 362 -23.24 40.55 -39.80
CA GLY A 362 -24.46 40.99 -39.14
C GLY A 362 -25.60 40.05 -39.46
N VAL A 363 -26.50 39.91 -38.47
CA VAL A 363 -27.92 39.50 -38.64
C VAL A 363 -28.10 38.00 -38.88
N SER A 364 -29.05 37.24 -38.31
CA SER A 364 -30.02 37.25 -37.20
C SER A 364 -30.81 35.94 -37.48
N LYS A 365 -31.43 35.17 -36.58
CA LYS A 365 -32.54 35.47 -35.67
C LYS A 365 -33.14 34.10 -35.29
N SER A 366 -33.75 34.02 -34.10
CA SER A 366 -34.95 33.23 -33.72
C SER A 366 -34.91 31.69 -33.87
N SER A 367 -35.46 30.86 -33.00
CA SER A 367 -36.51 31.02 -31.97
C SER A 367 -36.57 29.75 -31.10
N ASP A 368 -36.73 29.98 -29.80
CA ASP A 368 -37.68 29.36 -28.86
C ASP A 368 -38.01 27.84 -28.86
N GLN A 369 -37.72 27.27 -27.67
CA GLN A 369 -38.61 26.50 -26.78
C GLN A 369 -38.68 24.94 -26.83
N PRO A 370 -39.03 24.25 -25.71
CA PRO A 370 -38.05 23.49 -24.92
C PRO A 370 -38.52 22.03 -24.58
N PRO A 371 -38.22 21.42 -23.40
CA PRO A 371 -37.58 20.11 -23.29
C PRO A 371 -38.53 18.91 -23.11
N ILE A 372 -38.06 17.71 -23.49
CA ILE A 372 -38.76 16.44 -23.26
C ILE A 372 -38.50 15.95 -21.82
N SER A 373 -39.59 15.77 -21.08
CA SER A 373 -39.66 15.09 -19.78
C SER A 373 -39.80 13.57 -19.98
N VAL A 374 -38.99 12.77 -19.29
CA VAL A 374 -39.28 11.35 -19.05
C VAL A 374 -38.97 11.02 -17.58
N LEU A 375 -40.00 10.57 -16.86
CA LEU A 375 -39.94 9.90 -15.56
C LEU A 375 -40.41 8.44 -15.75
N PRO A 376 -40.14 7.55 -14.78
CA PRO A 376 -39.83 6.14 -15.01
C PRO A 376 -41.02 5.19 -14.79
N SER A 377 -40.81 3.93 -15.18
CA SER A 377 -41.47 2.75 -14.63
C SER A 377 -40.50 1.58 -14.63
#